data_AF-A0A7J4FKY6-F1
#
_entry.id   AF-A0A7J4FKY6-F1
#
_cell.length_a   1.000
_cell.length_b   1.000
_cell.length_c   1.000
_cell.angle_alpha   90.00
_cell.angle_beta   90.00
_cell.angle_gamma   90.00
#
_symmetry.space_group_name_H-M   'P 1'
#
loop_
_entity.id
_entity.type
_entity.pdbx_description
1 polymer ?
#
loop_
_entity_poly.entity_id
_entity_poly.type
_entity_poly.pdbx_seq_one_letter_code
_entity_poly.pdbx_strand_id
1 'polypeptide(L)'
;MYLGFLVCLFGVIAMVPLHLRSLEHIDLQKKYGPKRGTRIGETFGLISGWGFFGFWIGVWVSPQPRFALPFFTEYLMRLSFLNLQIPLVHIVVSFPFLVIGCWLGIQGVKTITLKASETHKTEKIITVGVYSIVRHPQYLGGLLSHVGITFLLSSLYSLMVTPLVVFLIYLIALKEEEELIKEFGEEYLNYKRRVPMLMPKLR
;
A
#
# COMPACT_ATOMS: atom_id res chain seq x y z
N MET A 1 15.70 -22.15 5.72
CA MET A 1 14.40 -22.58 5.15
C MET A 1 13.47 -21.42 4.77
N TYR A 2 13.79 -20.15 5.04
CA TYR A 2 12.90 -19.00 4.71
C TYR A 2 13.63 -17.82 4.06
N LEU A 3 14.74 -18.11 3.36
CA LEU A 3 15.59 -17.07 2.75
C LEU A 3 14.81 -16.19 1.76
N GLY A 4 13.91 -16.80 0.97
CA GLY A 4 13.05 -16.05 0.04
C GLY A 4 12.21 -14.98 0.73
N PHE A 5 11.56 -15.33 1.85
CA PHE A 5 10.78 -14.37 2.63
C PHE A 5 11.64 -13.19 3.11
N LEU A 6 12.83 -13.48 3.65
CA LEU A 6 13.75 -12.44 4.11
C LEU A 6 14.22 -11.54 2.97
N VAL A 7 14.60 -12.13 1.83
CA VAL A 7 15.01 -11.37 0.63
C VAL A 7 13.88 -10.43 0.18
N CYS A 8 12.63 -10.91 0.15
CA CYS A 8 11.49 -10.08 -0.21
C CYS A 8 11.22 -8.98 0.83
N LEU A 9 11.30 -9.29 2.12
CA LEU A 9 11.13 -8.31 3.19
C LEU A 9 12.20 -7.21 3.14
N PHE A 10 13.47 -7.57 2.96
CA PHE A 10 14.55 -6.61 2.77
C PHE A 10 14.36 -5.81 1.47
N GLY A 11 13.84 -6.43 0.41
CA GLY A 11 13.46 -5.76 -0.82
C GLY A 11 12.41 -4.67 -0.59
N VAL A 12 11.34 -4.96 0.17
CA VAL A 12 10.34 -3.96 0.58
C VAL A 12 11.02 -2.80 1.31
N ILE A 13 11.86 -3.10 2.32
CA ILE A 13 12.54 -2.06 3.11
C ILE A 13 13.47 -1.22 2.22
N ALA A 14 14.19 -1.84 1.29
CA ALA A 14 15.09 -1.16 0.35
C ALA A 14 14.35 -0.25 -0.64
N MET A 15 13.09 -0.53 -0.96
CA MET A 15 12.27 0.34 -1.82
C MET A 15 11.81 1.62 -1.09
N VAL A 16 11.73 1.61 0.25
CA VAL A 16 11.22 2.77 1.03
C VAL A 16 12.04 4.04 0.77
N PRO A 17 13.38 4.07 0.89
CA PRO A 17 14.14 5.29 0.64
C PRO A 17 14.01 5.79 -0.81
N LEU A 18 13.90 4.87 -1.77
CA LEU A 18 13.71 5.21 -3.18
C LEU A 18 12.35 5.86 -3.41
N HIS A 19 11.32 5.29 -2.78
CA HIS A 19 9.96 5.79 -2.84
C HIS A 19 9.83 7.17 -2.19
N LEU A 20 10.35 7.35 -0.98
CA LEU A 20 10.34 8.65 -0.30
C LEU A 20 11.01 9.75 -1.15
N ARG A 21 12.13 9.42 -1.82
CA ARG A 21 12.77 10.35 -2.76
C ARG A 21 11.94 10.66 -4.01
N SER A 22 11.08 9.74 -4.45
CA SER A 22 10.18 10.01 -5.58
C SER A 22 9.12 11.06 -5.25
N LEU A 23 8.73 11.18 -3.98
CA LEU A 23 7.76 12.17 -3.50
C LEU A 23 8.32 13.59 -3.51
N GLU A 24 9.64 13.76 -3.30
CA GLU A 24 10.36 15.04 -3.18
C GLU A 24 10.58 15.74 -4.53
N HIS A 25 9.53 15.84 -5.35
CA HIS A 25 9.61 16.38 -6.70
C HIS A 25 10.10 17.84 -6.73
N ILE A 26 9.74 18.66 -5.74
CA ILE A 26 10.21 20.05 -5.62
C ILE A 26 11.72 20.09 -5.40
N ASP A 27 12.24 19.28 -4.48
CA ASP A 27 13.66 19.28 -4.12
C ASP A 27 14.52 18.66 -5.24
N LEU A 28 13.99 17.64 -5.93
CA LEU A 28 14.60 17.10 -7.15
C LEU A 28 14.67 18.13 -8.28
N GLN A 29 13.61 18.91 -8.49
CA GLN A 29 13.61 19.97 -9.50
C GLN A 29 14.58 21.10 -9.14
N LYS A 30 14.69 21.49 -7.86
CA LYS A 30 15.68 22.46 -7.40
C LYS A 30 17.11 21.98 -7.63
N LYS A 31 17.39 20.70 -7.37
CA LYS A 31 18.75 20.13 -7.46
C LYS A 31 19.21 19.82 -8.88
N TYR A 32 18.31 19.33 -9.74
CA TYR A 32 18.67 18.82 -11.06
C TYR A 32 18.06 19.64 -12.22
N GLY A 33 17.28 20.67 -11.92
CA GLY A 33 16.52 21.45 -12.88
C GLY A 33 15.13 20.86 -13.16
N PRO A 34 14.19 21.65 -13.69
CA PRO A 34 12.76 21.29 -13.75
C PRO A 34 12.49 20.03 -14.59
N LYS A 35 13.06 19.93 -15.80
CA LYS A 35 12.87 18.78 -16.69
C LYS A 35 13.53 17.51 -16.14
N ARG A 36 14.78 17.60 -15.70
CA ARG A 36 15.56 16.45 -15.25
C ARG A 36 15.11 15.95 -13.88
N GLY A 37 14.81 16.85 -12.94
CA GLY A 37 14.29 16.53 -11.62
C GLY A 37 12.94 15.80 -11.69
N THR A 38 12.01 16.28 -12.53
CA THR A 38 10.73 15.61 -12.77
C THR A 38 10.95 14.18 -13.28
N ARG A 39 11.77 13.99 -14.32
CA ARG A 39 12.05 12.66 -14.87
C ARG A 39 12.69 11.72 -13.83
N ILE A 40 13.59 12.22 -12.98
CA ILE A 40 14.20 11.42 -11.90
C ILE A 40 13.12 10.96 -10.90
N GLY A 41 12.24 11.87 -10.47
CA GLY A 41 11.14 11.55 -9.56
C GLY A 41 10.20 10.49 -10.14
N GLU A 42 9.77 10.66 -11.40
CA GLU A 42 8.93 9.70 -12.11
C GLU A 42 9.60 8.31 -12.20
N THR A 43 10.89 8.25 -12.55
CA THR A 43 11.65 6.99 -12.60
C THR A 43 11.74 6.33 -11.22
N PHE A 44 12.01 7.09 -10.15
CA PHE A 44 12.04 6.55 -8.80
C PHE A 44 10.66 6.06 -8.34
N GLY A 45 9.59 6.77 -8.69
CA GLY A 45 8.21 6.37 -8.39
C GLY A 45 7.85 5.05 -9.07
N LEU A 46 8.16 4.92 -10.36
CA LEU A 46 7.93 3.69 -11.12
C LEU A 46 8.75 2.51 -10.57
N ILE A 47 10.06 2.68 -10.36
CA ILE A 47 10.91 1.59 -9.85
C ILE A 47 10.46 1.15 -8.46
N SER A 48 10.20 2.11 -7.56
CA SER A 48 9.79 1.79 -6.19
C SER A 48 8.38 1.19 -6.13
N GLY A 49 7.42 1.70 -6.91
CA GLY A 49 6.05 1.18 -6.96
C GLY A 49 5.98 -0.27 -7.46
N TRP A 50 6.60 -0.55 -8.61
CA TRP A 50 6.68 -1.91 -9.15
C TRP A 50 7.54 -2.84 -8.28
N GLY A 51 8.62 -2.29 -7.69
CA GLY A 51 9.45 -2.99 -6.71
C GLY A 51 8.65 -3.43 -5.49
N PHE A 52 7.88 -2.52 -4.88
CA PHE A 52 6.99 -2.86 -3.76
C PHE A 52 6.01 -3.96 -4.17
N PHE A 53 5.34 -3.83 -5.31
CA PHE A 53 4.37 -4.83 -5.76
C PHE A 53 5.00 -6.21 -5.89
N GLY A 54 6.16 -6.31 -6.55
CA GLY A 54 6.89 -7.56 -6.71
C GLY A 54 7.37 -8.16 -5.38
N PHE A 55 7.98 -7.34 -4.52
CA PHE A 55 8.46 -7.81 -3.21
C PHE A 55 7.32 -8.19 -2.27
N TRP A 56 6.18 -7.49 -2.29
CA TRP A 56 5.01 -7.87 -1.49
C TRP A 56 4.42 -9.21 -1.91
N ILE A 57 4.30 -9.47 -3.21
CA ILE A 57 3.92 -10.80 -3.72
C ILE A 57 4.88 -11.86 -3.18
N GLY A 58 6.19 -11.56 -3.22
CA GLY A 58 7.21 -12.43 -2.66
C GLY A 58 7.05 -12.66 -1.15
N VAL A 59 6.74 -11.63 -0.36
CA VAL A 59 6.47 -11.76 1.08
C VAL A 59 5.28 -12.69 1.34
N TRP A 60 4.22 -12.60 0.54
CA TRP A 60 3.02 -13.43 0.72
C TRP A 60 3.20 -14.89 0.30
N VAL A 61 3.85 -15.12 -0.84
CA VAL A 61 3.94 -16.44 -1.49
C VAL A 61 5.17 -17.23 -1.07
N SER A 62 6.22 -16.56 -0.57
CA SER A 62 7.43 -17.25 -0.07
C SER A 62 7.06 -18.31 0.97
N PRO A 63 7.74 -19.47 0.96
CA PRO A 63 7.55 -20.49 1.98
C PRO A 63 7.69 -19.85 3.36
N GLN A 64 6.69 -20.07 4.21
CA GLN A 64 6.64 -19.60 5.59
C GLN A 64 5.65 -20.47 6.38
N PRO A 65 5.76 -20.52 7.72
CA PRO A 65 4.80 -21.24 8.54
C PRO A 65 3.38 -20.72 8.31
N ARG A 66 2.40 -21.62 8.43
CA ARG A 66 0.99 -21.25 8.40
C ARG A 66 0.44 -21.14 9.80
N PHE A 67 -0.29 -20.07 10.08
CA PHE A 67 -1.06 -19.96 11.31
C PHE A 67 -2.46 -20.55 11.10
N ALA A 68 -3.14 -20.88 12.19
CA ALA A 68 -4.55 -21.24 12.17
C ALA A 68 -5.22 -20.58 13.38
N LEU A 69 -6.35 -19.91 13.16
CA LEU A 69 -7.21 -19.49 14.25
C LEU A 69 -7.81 -20.74 14.92
N PRO A 70 -8.00 -20.77 16.24
CA PRO A 70 -8.47 -21.97 16.96
C PRO A 70 -9.93 -22.35 16.68
N PHE A 71 -10.65 -21.57 15.86
CA PHE A 71 -12.06 -21.76 15.56
C PHE A 71 -12.23 -22.39 14.18
N PHE A 72 -13.08 -23.42 14.06
CA PHE A 72 -13.46 -24.03 12.78
C PHE A 72 -12.29 -24.53 11.92
N THR A 73 -11.17 -24.93 12.53
CA THR A 73 -10.00 -25.49 11.85
C THR A 73 -10.28 -26.81 11.15
N GLU A 74 -11.33 -27.51 11.57
CA GLU A 74 -11.81 -28.77 10.99
C GLU A 74 -12.39 -28.58 9.58
N TYR A 75 -12.85 -27.36 9.26
CA TYR A 75 -13.41 -27.01 7.96
C TYR A 75 -12.31 -26.46 7.04
N LEU A 76 -11.66 -27.36 6.31
CA LEU A 76 -10.59 -27.04 5.37
C LEU A 76 -11.11 -27.01 3.94
N MET A 77 -10.85 -25.92 3.23
CA MET A 77 -10.99 -25.87 1.78
C MET A 77 -9.66 -26.28 1.13
N ARG A 78 -9.71 -27.30 0.27
CA ARG A 78 -8.55 -27.74 -0.50
C ARG A 78 -8.58 -27.10 -1.89
N LEU A 79 -7.60 -26.28 -2.19
CA LEU A 79 -7.37 -25.73 -3.53
C LEU A 79 -6.43 -26.68 -4.28
N SER A 80 -7.01 -27.62 -5.02
CA SER A 80 -6.28 -28.71 -5.70
C SER A 80 -5.19 -28.22 -6.65
N PHE A 81 -5.38 -27.08 -7.31
CA PHE A 81 -4.42 -26.52 -8.27
C PHE A 81 -3.18 -25.87 -7.62
N LEU A 82 -3.26 -25.45 -6.35
CA LEU A 82 -2.12 -24.89 -5.60
C LEU A 82 -1.60 -25.84 -4.51
N ASN A 83 -2.22 -27.01 -4.37
CA ASN A 83 -2.01 -27.92 -3.25
C ASN A 83 -2.06 -27.21 -1.88
N LEU A 84 -2.98 -26.24 -1.75
CA LEU A 84 -3.18 -25.46 -0.53
C LEU A 84 -4.39 -25.98 0.24
N GLN A 85 -4.24 -26.03 1.56
CA GLN A 85 -5.33 -26.26 2.49
C GLN A 85 -5.49 -24.99 3.31
N ILE A 86 -6.67 -24.38 3.24
CA ILE A 86 -6.96 -23.11 3.89
C ILE A 86 -8.18 -23.31 4.80
N PRO A 87 -8.10 -22.94 6.09
CA PRO A 87 -9.26 -22.94 6.98
C PRO A 87 -10.37 -22.03 6.45
N LEU A 88 -11.62 -22.50 6.48
CA LEU A 88 -12.77 -21.73 5.99
C LEU A 88 -12.90 -20.37 6.70
N VAL A 89 -12.61 -20.34 8.01
CA VAL A 89 -12.60 -19.10 8.81
C VAL A 89 -11.64 -18.06 8.25
N HIS A 90 -10.48 -18.45 7.72
CA HIS A 90 -9.53 -17.52 7.11
C HIS A 90 -10.06 -16.94 5.80
N ILE A 91 -10.80 -17.72 5.01
CA ILE A 91 -11.45 -17.26 3.79
C ILE A 91 -12.53 -16.23 4.13
N VAL A 92 -13.38 -16.56 5.11
CA VAL A 92 -14.46 -15.66 5.57
C VAL A 92 -13.89 -14.35 6.09
N VAL A 93 -12.82 -14.39 6.88
CA VAL A 93 -12.13 -13.19 7.36
C VAL A 93 -11.48 -12.43 6.21
N SER A 94 -10.78 -13.11 5.30
CA SER A 94 -10.06 -12.48 4.18
C SER A 94 -10.97 -11.72 3.22
N PHE A 95 -12.14 -12.29 2.91
CA PHE A 95 -13.04 -11.79 1.87
C PHE A 95 -13.39 -10.28 1.98
N PRO A 96 -13.91 -9.76 3.10
CA PRO A 96 -14.23 -8.33 3.21
C PRO A 96 -13.00 -7.44 3.04
N PHE A 97 -11.84 -7.84 3.59
CA PHE A 97 -10.59 -7.06 3.45
C PHE A 97 -10.13 -6.97 2.01
N LEU A 98 -10.18 -8.08 1.25
CA LEU A 98 -9.84 -8.09 -0.17
C LEU A 98 -10.81 -7.27 -1.00
N VAL A 99 -12.11 -7.42 -0.78
CA VAL A 99 -13.14 -6.70 -1.53
C VAL A 99 -13.02 -5.20 -1.31
N ILE A 100 -12.96 -4.76 -0.05
CA ILE A 100 -12.85 -3.34 0.29
C ILE A 100 -11.48 -2.79 -0.15
N GLY A 101 -10.41 -3.54 0.07
CA GLY A 101 -9.05 -3.15 -0.29
C GLY A 101 -8.89 -2.92 -1.79
N CYS A 102 -9.32 -3.89 -2.60
CA CYS A 102 -9.32 -3.77 -4.07
C CYS A 102 -10.23 -2.64 -4.55
N TRP A 103 -11.42 -2.50 -3.97
CA TRP A 103 -12.35 -1.43 -4.34
C TRP A 103 -11.74 -0.04 -4.09
N LEU A 104 -11.15 0.19 -2.91
CA LEU A 104 -10.47 1.46 -2.58
C LEU A 104 -9.29 1.73 -3.51
N GLY A 105 -8.46 0.72 -3.79
CA GLY A 105 -7.33 0.84 -4.70
C GLY A 105 -7.78 1.24 -6.10
N ILE A 106 -8.76 0.51 -6.67
CA ILE A 106 -9.29 0.77 -8.02
C ILE A 106 -9.93 2.16 -8.10
N GLN A 107 -10.77 2.53 -7.12
CA GLN A 107 -11.43 3.84 -7.13
C GLN A 107 -10.42 4.98 -6.91
N GLY A 108 -9.39 4.76 -6.09
CA GLY A 108 -8.30 5.70 -5.88
C GLY A 108 -7.58 6.01 -7.19
N VAL A 109 -7.12 4.97 -7.89
CA VAL A 109 -6.44 5.11 -9.19
C VAL A 109 -7.35 5.73 -10.25
N LYS A 110 -8.62 5.32 -10.33
CA LYS A 110 -9.59 5.91 -11.28
C LYS A 110 -9.79 7.41 -11.04
N THR A 111 -9.77 7.84 -9.79
CA THR A 111 -10.03 9.24 -9.41
C THR A 111 -8.85 10.15 -9.76
N ILE A 112 -7.61 9.69 -9.62
CA ILE A 112 -6.41 10.51 -9.85
C ILE A 112 -5.68 10.20 -11.17
N THR A 113 -6.06 9.14 -11.89
CA THR A 113 -5.38 8.50 -13.03
C THR A 113 -4.19 7.62 -12.64
N LEU A 114 -3.89 6.62 -13.48
CA LEU A 114 -2.74 5.72 -13.29
C LEU A 114 -1.41 6.48 -13.26
N LYS A 115 -1.24 7.47 -14.15
CA LYS A 115 -0.01 8.27 -14.21
C LYS A 115 0.24 9.01 -12.90
N ALA A 116 -0.77 9.69 -12.36
CA ALA A 116 -0.61 10.40 -11.09
C ALA A 116 -0.38 9.43 -9.92
N SER A 117 -1.00 8.25 -9.97
CA SER A 117 -0.80 7.18 -8.98
C SER A 117 0.62 6.63 -8.97
N GLU A 118 1.24 6.40 -10.12
CA GLU A 118 2.60 5.85 -10.20
C GLU A 118 3.68 6.91 -9.93
N THR A 119 3.40 8.15 -10.31
CA THR A 119 4.38 9.25 -10.21
C THR A 119 4.22 10.10 -8.96
N HIS A 120 3.14 9.89 -8.18
CA HIS A 120 2.77 10.69 -7.00
C HIS A 120 2.68 12.20 -7.30
N LYS A 121 2.39 12.53 -8.56
CA LYS A 121 2.32 13.90 -9.05
C LYS A 121 0.91 14.17 -9.55
N THR A 122 0.22 15.08 -8.86
CA THR A 122 -1.10 15.57 -9.24
C THR A 122 -1.00 17.05 -9.61
N GLU A 123 -1.80 17.49 -10.58
CA GLU A 123 -1.85 18.91 -10.97
C GLU A 123 -2.71 19.75 -10.03
N LYS A 124 -3.57 19.10 -9.24
CA LYS A 124 -4.50 19.74 -8.30
C LYS A 124 -4.87 18.80 -7.16
N ILE A 125 -5.38 19.35 -6.07
CA ILE A 125 -5.91 18.55 -4.97
C ILE A 125 -7.24 17.94 -5.39
N ILE A 126 -7.36 16.62 -5.22
CA ILE A 126 -8.57 15.88 -5.51
C ILE A 126 -9.25 15.51 -4.20
N THR A 127 -10.50 15.96 -4.04
CA THR A 127 -11.27 15.85 -2.78
C THR A 127 -12.61 15.14 -2.96
N VAL A 128 -12.82 14.48 -4.09
CA VAL A 128 -14.08 13.80 -4.48
C VAL A 128 -13.94 12.28 -4.44
N GLY A 129 -15.07 11.58 -4.42
CA GLY A 129 -15.09 10.11 -4.42
C GLY A 129 -14.44 9.53 -3.18
N VAL A 130 -13.56 8.53 -3.35
CA VAL A 130 -12.87 7.92 -2.20
C VAL A 130 -11.94 8.90 -1.46
N TYR A 131 -11.49 9.97 -2.12
CA TYR A 131 -10.70 11.04 -1.50
C TYR A 131 -11.54 11.98 -0.63
N SER A 132 -12.88 11.95 -0.71
CA SER A 132 -13.70 12.68 0.27
C SER A 132 -13.85 11.92 1.59
N ILE A 133 -13.45 10.64 1.64
CA ILE A 133 -13.60 9.74 2.80
C ILE A 133 -12.29 9.66 3.58
N VAL A 134 -11.18 9.38 2.88
CA VAL A 134 -9.81 9.33 3.42
C VAL A 134 -8.85 9.96 2.43
N ARG A 135 -7.78 10.57 2.91
CA ARG A 135 -6.82 11.28 2.04
C ARG A 135 -5.95 10.33 1.21
N HIS A 136 -5.70 9.13 1.73
CA HIS A 136 -4.85 8.12 1.10
C HIS A 136 -5.60 6.79 0.88
N PRO A 137 -6.63 6.77 0.01
CA PRO A 137 -7.46 5.58 -0.20
C PRO A 137 -6.69 4.41 -0.80
N GLN A 138 -5.66 4.66 -1.60
CA GLN A 138 -4.81 3.62 -2.18
C GLN A 138 -3.94 2.93 -1.14
N TYR A 139 -3.37 3.68 -0.20
CA TYR A 139 -2.61 3.12 0.92
C TYR A 139 -3.50 2.33 1.86
N LEU A 140 -4.70 2.85 2.17
CA LEU A 140 -5.70 2.08 2.93
C LEU A 140 -6.09 0.80 2.18
N GLY A 141 -6.33 0.90 0.87
CA GLY A 141 -6.65 -0.24 0.02
C GLY A 141 -5.55 -1.30 0.03
N GLY A 142 -4.29 -0.90 -0.12
CA GLY A 142 -3.12 -1.77 -0.04
C GLY A 142 -2.97 -2.45 1.32
N LEU A 143 -3.22 -1.71 2.41
CA LEU A 143 -3.17 -2.27 3.77
C LEU A 143 -4.27 -3.32 4.00
N LEU A 144 -5.52 -3.03 3.59
CA LEU A 144 -6.62 -3.97 3.69
C LEU A 144 -6.36 -5.21 2.82
N SER A 145 -5.88 -5.03 1.59
CA SER A 145 -5.49 -6.15 0.73
C SER A 145 -4.35 -6.97 1.32
N HIS A 146 -3.34 -6.35 1.94
CA HIS A 146 -2.27 -7.07 2.65
C HIS A 146 -2.83 -7.96 3.77
N VAL A 147 -3.74 -7.43 4.60
CA VAL A 147 -4.41 -8.22 5.65
C VAL A 147 -5.22 -9.36 5.03
N GLY A 148 -6.02 -9.06 4.00
CA GLY A 148 -6.82 -10.04 3.29
C GLY A 148 -5.98 -11.20 2.74
N ILE A 149 -4.90 -10.91 2.04
CA ILE A 149 -4.00 -11.94 1.46
C ILE A 149 -3.28 -12.72 2.55
N THR A 150 -2.84 -12.05 3.62
CA THR A 150 -2.17 -12.68 4.77
C THR A 150 -3.06 -13.75 5.41
N PHE A 151 -4.35 -13.44 5.63
CA PHE A 151 -5.31 -14.42 6.13
C PHE A 151 -5.61 -15.50 5.09
N LEU A 152 -5.84 -15.13 3.83
CA LEU A 152 -6.13 -16.09 2.76
C LEU A 152 -5.06 -17.19 2.66
N LEU A 153 -3.79 -16.79 2.68
CA LEU A 153 -2.66 -17.72 2.58
C LEU A 153 -2.23 -18.28 3.94
N SER A 154 -2.86 -17.82 5.03
CA SER A 154 -2.53 -18.18 6.41
C SER A 154 -1.06 -17.90 6.75
N SER A 155 -0.46 -16.89 6.14
CA SER A 155 0.99 -16.63 6.15
C SER A 155 1.46 -16.02 7.48
N LEU A 156 2.08 -16.82 8.36
CA LEU A 156 2.44 -16.39 9.72
C LEU A 156 3.45 -15.23 9.72
N TYR A 157 4.51 -15.30 8.91
CA TYR A 157 5.49 -14.21 8.90
C TYR A 157 4.92 -12.94 8.28
N SER A 158 4.07 -13.06 7.25
CA SER A 158 3.32 -11.92 6.69
C SER A 158 2.46 -11.24 7.76
N LEU A 159 1.80 -12.02 8.62
CA LEU A 159 1.03 -11.49 9.76
C LEU A 159 1.93 -10.77 10.77
N MET A 160 3.09 -11.35 11.09
CA MET A 160 4.05 -10.75 12.03
C MET A 160 4.63 -9.43 11.53
N VAL A 161 4.79 -9.26 10.21
CA VAL A 161 5.28 -8.00 9.63
C VAL A 161 4.19 -6.97 9.39
N THR A 162 2.91 -7.29 9.59
CA THR A 162 1.79 -6.34 9.41
C THR A 162 2.00 -5.01 10.18
N PRO A 163 2.44 -4.98 11.45
CA PRO A 163 2.72 -3.72 12.15
C PRO A 163 3.81 -2.87 11.45
N LEU A 164 4.84 -3.51 10.90
CA LEU A 164 5.86 -2.82 10.10
C LEU A 164 5.25 -2.24 8.82
N VAL A 165 4.35 -2.97 8.14
CA VAL A 165 3.65 -2.49 6.94
C VAL A 165 2.84 -1.23 7.25
N VAL A 166 2.05 -1.26 8.33
CA VAL A 166 1.28 -0.10 8.80
C VAL A 166 2.19 1.10 9.05
N PHE A 167 3.30 0.87 9.74
CA PHE A 167 4.27 1.92 10.05
C PHE A 167 4.90 2.52 8.79
N LEU A 168 5.36 1.69 7.84
CA LEU A 168 5.95 2.17 6.59
C LEU A 168 4.95 2.95 5.74
N ILE A 169 3.72 2.46 5.61
CA ILE A 169 2.65 3.18 4.89
C ILE A 169 2.38 4.53 5.55
N TYR A 170 2.31 4.58 6.89
CA TYR A 170 2.09 5.83 7.61
C TYR A 170 3.21 6.85 7.38
N LEU A 171 4.48 6.41 7.40
CA LEU A 171 5.63 7.28 7.10
C LEU A 171 5.60 7.81 5.67
N ILE A 172 5.31 6.94 4.69
CA ILE A 172 5.19 7.33 3.29
C ILE A 172 4.06 8.36 3.12
N ALA A 173 2.89 8.09 3.70
CA ALA A 173 1.76 9.00 3.66
C ALA A 173 2.10 10.36 4.28
N LEU A 174 2.75 10.39 5.45
CA LEU A 174 3.20 11.63 6.08
C LEU A 174 4.12 12.45 5.17
N LYS A 175 5.11 11.80 4.56
CA LYS A 175 6.04 12.45 3.65
C LYS A 175 5.32 13.01 2.42
N GLU A 176 4.37 12.26 1.87
CA GLU A 176 3.56 12.74 0.76
C GLU A 176 2.72 13.96 1.17
N GLU A 177 2.12 13.96 2.36
CA GLU A 177 1.39 15.14 2.85
C GLU A 177 2.31 16.37 3.02
N GLU A 178 3.55 16.19 3.46
CA GLU A 178 4.52 17.29 3.57
C GLU A 178 4.81 17.92 2.19
N GLU A 179 5.01 17.10 1.16
CA GLU A 179 5.24 17.60 -0.20
C GLU A 179 3.98 18.24 -0.79
N LEU A 180 2.79 17.69 -0.54
CA LEU A 180 1.52 18.30 -0.95
C LEU A 180 1.26 19.63 -0.24
N ILE A 181 1.68 19.80 1.02
CA ILE A 181 1.62 21.08 1.72
C ILE A 181 2.59 22.09 1.09
N LYS A 182 3.79 21.66 0.71
CA LYS A 182 4.75 22.53 0.01
C LYS A 182 4.21 23.00 -1.35
N GLU A 183 3.49 22.13 -2.07
CA GLU A 183 2.96 22.40 -3.41
C GLU A 183 1.67 23.24 -3.39
N PHE A 184 0.73 22.91 -2.50
CA PHE A 184 -0.63 23.49 -2.52
C PHE A 184 -0.98 24.35 -1.28
N GLY A 185 -0.09 24.41 -0.27
CA GLY A 185 -0.23 25.29 0.89
C GLY A 185 -1.56 25.14 1.64
N GLU A 186 -2.26 26.27 1.83
CA GLU A 186 -3.52 26.36 2.57
C GLU A 186 -4.65 25.51 1.97
N GLU A 187 -4.65 25.29 0.65
CA GLU A 187 -5.66 24.44 0.01
C GLU A 187 -5.57 23.00 0.56
N TYR A 188 -4.35 22.46 0.68
CA TYR A 188 -4.14 21.13 1.25
C TYR A 188 -4.42 21.11 2.76
N LEU A 189 -4.01 22.14 3.50
CA LEU A 189 -4.29 22.23 4.94
C LEU A 189 -5.79 22.25 5.23
N ASN A 190 -6.58 22.95 4.41
CA ASN A 190 -8.05 22.94 4.48
C ASN A 190 -8.65 21.55 4.21
N TYR A 191 -8.10 20.82 3.25
CA TYR A 191 -8.48 19.44 3.00
C TYR A 191 -8.10 18.51 4.17
N LYS A 192 -6.88 18.63 4.69
CA LYS A 192 -6.33 17.89 5.83
C LYS A 192 -7.17 18.04 7.10
N ARG A 193 -7.72 19.24 7.36
CA ARG A 193 -8.61 19.50 8.51
C ARG A 193 -9.94 18.72 8.41
N ARG A 194 -10.46 18.50 7.21
CA ARG A 194 -11.80 17.95 6.98
C ARG A 194 -11.80 16.42 6.87
N VAL A 195 -10.90 15.88 6.07
CA VAL A 195 -10.87 14.45 5.69
C VAL A 195 -9.71 13.77 6.41
N PRO A 196 -9.88 12.63 7.12
CA PRO A 196 -8.80 11.93 7.83
C PRO A 196 -7.77 11.25 6.89
N MET A 197 -6.59 10.92 7.40
CA MET A 197 -5.50 10.34 6.60
C MET A 197 -5.85 8.94 6.04
N LEU A 198 -6.08 7.98 6.94
CA LEU A 198 -6.27 6.55 6.62
C LEU A 198 -7.53 5.94 7.26
N MET A 199 -7.91 6.35 8.47
CA MET A 199 -9.08 5.78 9.15
C MET A 199 -10.31 6.67 8.88
N PRO A 200 -11.38 6.15 8.25
CA PRO A 200 -12.61 6.90 8.05
C PRO A 200 -13.21 7.33 9.39
N LYS A 201 -13.76 8.55 9.44
CA LYS A 201 -14.55 8.97 10.60
C LYS A 201 -15.89 8.22 10.57
N LEU A 202 -16.19 7.46 11.61
CA LEU A 202 -17.55 6.99 11.87
C LEU A 202 -18.38 8.24 12.21
N ARG A 203 -19.39 8.52 11.40
CA ARG A 203 -20.36 9.59 11.67
C ARG A 203 -21.56 9.01 12.40
#